data_AF-A0AAV4GG05-F1
#
_entry.id   AF-A0AAV4GG05-F1
#
_cell.length_a   1.000
_cell.length_b   1.000
_cell.length_c   1.000
_cell.angle_alpha   90.00
_cell.angle_beta   90.00
_cell.angle_gamma   90.00
#
_symmetry.space_group_name_H-M   'P 1'
#
loop_
_entity.id
_entity.type
_entity.pdbx_description
1 polymer ?
#
loop_
_entity_poly.entity_id
_entity_poly.type
_entity_poly.pdbx_seq_one_letter_code
_entity_poly.pdbx_strand_id
1 'polypeptide(L)' 'MEFDDHEKDIPIWFNGTQRWMAGLTRRTTCDDVIYAILYSSGLHEAEATDNFAMFEKWREVERPLSVSGRC' A
#
# COMPACT_ATOMS: atom_id res chain seq x y z
N MET A 1 8.96 -19.26 20.58
CA MET A 1 9.42 -17.94 20.12
C MET A 1 8.39 -17.49 19.10
N GLU A 2 7.37 -16.80 19.58
CA GLU A 2 6.38 -16.19 18.70
C GLU A 2 7.10 -15.03 18.03
N PHE A 3 7.41 -15.17 16.75
CA PHE A 3 7.84 -14.04 15.96
C PHE A 3 6.63 -13.10 15.90
N ASP A 4 6.79 -11.91 16.44
CA ASP A 4 5.79 -10.85 16.35
C ASP A 4 5.60 -10.56 14.85
N ASP A 5 4.53 -11.10 14.27
CA ASP A 5 4.25 -11.07 12.82
C ASP A 5 4.06 -9.63 12.30
N HIS A 6 3.90 -8.66 13.21
CA HIS A 6 3.85 -7.23 12.93
C HIS A 6 5.16 -6.63 12.42
N GLU A 7 6.32 -7.31 12.54
CA GLU A 7 7.59 -6.82 11.94
C GLU A 7 7.55 -6.68 10.40
N LYS A 8 6.53 -7.24 9.74
CA LYS A 8 6.36 -7.15 8.28
C LYS A 8 5.24 -6.20 7.84
N ASP A 9 4.53 -5.59 8.78
CA ASP A 9 3.45 -4.68 8.44
C ASP A 9 4.03 -3.37 7.91
N ILE A 10 3.51 -2.92 6.77
CA ILE A 10 3.99 -1.69 6.13
C ILE A 10 2.98 -0.57 6.44
N PRO A 11 3.44 0.59 6.97
CA PRO A 11 2.57 1.73 7.17
C PRO A 11 2.27 2.42 5.83
N ILE A 12 0.99 2.60 5.53
CA ILE A 12 0.51 3.26 4.32
C ILE A 12 -0.38 4.43 4.69
N TRP A 13 -0.16 5.57 4.02
CA TRP A 13 -0.97 6.76 4.20
C TRP A 13 -2.00 6.87 3.08
N PHE A 14 -3.28 7.00 3.46
CA PHE A 14 -4.39 7.21 2.53
C PHE A 14 -5.38 8.22 3.12
N ASN A 15 -5.77 9.25 2.34
CA ASN A 15 -6.66 10.33 2.78
C ASN A 15 -6.26 10.94 4.14
N GLY A 16 -4.97 11.20 4.34
CA GLY A 16 -4.44 11.79 5.57
C GLY A 16 -4.44 10.87 6.80
N THR A 17 -4.81 9.60 6.63
CA THR A 17 -4.83 8.61 7.70
C THR A 17 -3.76 7.55 7.45
N GLN A 18 -2.90 7.30 8.44
CA GLN A 18 -1.98 6.16 8.41
C GLN A 18 -2.72 4.87 8.78
N ARG A 19 -2.50 3.83 7.99
CA ARG A 19 -2.98 2.47 8.25
C ARG A 19 -1.79 1.51 8.18
N TRP A 20 -1.85 0.42 8.92
CA TRP A 20 -0.87 -0.66 8.85
C TRP A 20 -1.42 -1.77 7.97
N MET A 21 -0.64 -2.21 6.99
CA MET A 21 -1.03 -3.28 6.07
C MET A 21 -0.19 -4.52 6.34
N ALA A 22 -0.88 -5.58 6.76
CA ALA A 22 -0.30 -6.89 7.00
C ALA A 22 -0.40 -7.81 5.78
N GLY A 23 0.37 -8.91 5.80
CA GLY A 23 0.28 -9.97 4.78
C GLY A 23 0.88 -9.62 3.42
N LEU A 24 1.65 -8.54 3.32
CA LEU A 24 2.36 -8.18 2.10
C LEU A 24 3.47 -9.20 1.81
N THR A 25 3.54 -9.64 0.57
CA THR A 25 4.53 -10.60 0.08
C THR A 25 5.33 -10.00 -1.06
N ARG A 26 6.45 -10.64 -1.44
CA ARG A 26 7.25 -10.23 -2.63
C ARG A 26 6.50 -10.35 -3.97
N ARG A 27 5.28 -10.89 -3.97
CA ARG A 27 4.41 -10.97 -5.13
C ARG A 27 3.34 -9.88 -5.13
N THR A 28 3.13 -9.23 -3.99
CA THR A 28 2.10 -8.21 -3.83
C THR A 28 2.54 -6.96 -4.58
N THR A 29 1.78 -6.59 -5.60
CA THR A 29 2.03 -5.42 -6.42
C THR A 29 1.45 -4.17 -5.75
N CYS A 30 1.86 -3.01 -6.25
CA CYS A 30 1.31 -1.75 -5.78
C CYS A 30 -0.20 -1.63 -6.11
N ASP A 31 -0.66 -2.26 -7.20
CA ASP A 31 -2.09 -2.34 -7.55
C ASP A 31 -2.88 -3.18 -6.54
N ASP A 32 -2.33 -4.31 -6.08
CA ASP A 32 -2.95 -5.14 -5.04
C ASP A 32 -3.15 -4.34 -3.74
N VAL A 33 -2.16 -3.51 -3.38
CA VAL A 33 -2.20 -2.63 -2.22
C VAL A 33 -3.28 -1.56 -2.38
N ILE A 34 -3.32 -0.86 -3.52
CA ILE A 34 -4.34 0.15 -3.82
C ILE A 34 -5.73 -0.48 -3.76
N TYR A 35 -5.90 -1.63 -4.40
CA TYR A 35 -7.16 -2.37 -4.40
C TYR A 35 -7.62 -2.72 -2.99
N ALA A 36 -6.72 -3.24 -2.14
CA ALA A 36 -7.06 -3.57 -0.75
C ALA A 36 -7.51 -2.33 0.06
N ILE A 37 -6.87 -1.18 -0.16
CA ILE A 37 -7.24 0.09 0.49
C ILE A 37 -8.62 0.55 0.02
N LEU A 38 -8.89 0.52 -1.29
CA LEU A 38 -10.18 0.89 -1.87
C LEU A 38 -11.29 -0.04 -1.40
N TYR A 39 -11.03 -1.35 -1.34
CA TYR A 39 -11.97 -2.35 -0.85
C TYR A 39 -12.32 -2.10 0.62
N SER A 40 -11.32 -1.93 1.48
CA SER A 40 -11.54 -1.65 2.92
C SER A 40 -12.22 -0.32 3.18
N SER A 41 -12.12 0.63 2.25
CA SER A 41 -12.74 1.96 2.34
C SER A 41 -14.10 2.04 1.65
N GLY A 42 -14.58 0.94 1.04
CA GLY A 42 -15.86 0.90 0.32
C GLY A 42 -15.87 1.67 -1.00
N LEU A 43 -14.71 2.01 -1.56
CA LEU A 43 -14.57 2.82 -2.78
C LEU A 43 -14.31 1.99 -4.04
N HIS A 44 -14.06 0.68 -3.91
CA HIS A 44 -13.66 -0.21 -5.00
C HIS A 44 -14.65 -0.32 -6.18
N GLU A 45 -15.92 0.04 -6.00
CA GLU A 45 -16.91 0.06 -7.10
C GLU A 45 -16.92 1.40 -7.86
N ALA A 46 -16.49 2.48 -7.22
CA ALA A 46 -16.51 3.84 -7.78
C ALA A 46 -15.15 4.25 -8.37
N GLU A 47 -14.07 3.71 -7.81
CA GLU A 47 -12.71 4.10 -8.12
C GLU A 47 -11.89 2.92 -8.65
N ALA A 48 -11.16 3.15 -9.76
CA ALA A 48 -10.24 2.18 -10.32
C ALA A 48 -8.84 2.35 -9.71
N THR A 49 -8.07 1.27 -9.61
CA THR A 49 -6.68 1.32 -9.14
C THR A 49 -5.80 2.25 -9.99
N ASP A 50 -6.09 2.33 -11.29
CA ASP A 50 -5.38 3.19 -12.25
C ASP A 50 -5.48 4.70 -11.93
N ASN A 51 -6.45 5.12 -11.11
CA ASN A 51 -6.60 6.50 -10.68
C ASN A 51 -5.61 6.89 -9.56
N PHE A 52 -4.87 5.93 -9.01
CA PHE A 52 -3.97 6.12 -7.89
C PHE A 52 -2.53 5.75 -8.24
N ALA A 53 -1.59 6.37 -7.54
CA ALA A 53 -0.18 6.03 -7.60
C ALA A 53 0.37 5.92 -6.18
N MET A 54 1.30 4.98 -5.98
CA MET A 54 2.01 4.84 -4.73
C MET A 54 3.35 5.58 -4.78
N PHE A 55 3.71 6.17 -3.65
CA PHE A 55 4.98 6.85 -3.45
C PHE A 55 5.64 6.33 -2.18
N GLU A 56 6.95 6.08 -2.24
CA GLU A 56 7.76 5.94 -1.04
C GLU A 56 8.24 7.33 -0.61
N LYS A 57 8.14 7.63 0.69
CA LYS A 57 8.65 8.87 1.27
C LYS A 57 9.72 8.55 2.29
N TRP A 58 10.93 9.05 2.08
CA TRP A 58 12.04 8.88 3.01
C TRP A 58 12.82 10.17 3.17
N ARG A 59 12.94 10.66 4.41
CA ARG A 59 13.61 11.93 4.75
C ARG A 59 13.22 13.08 3.82
N GLU A 60 11.90 13.29 3.70
CA GLU A 60 11.29 14.35 2.88
C GLU A 60 11.45 14.21 1.36
N VAL A 61 12.12 13.15 0.89
CA VAL A 61 12.19 12.82 -0.53
C VAL A 61 11.06 11.85 -0.88
N GLU A 62 10.28 12.20 -1.91
CA GLU A 62 9.22 11.37 -2.46
C GLU A 62 9.67 10.74 -3.77
N ARG A 63 9.42 9.43 -3.91
CA ARG A 63 9.73 8.68 -5.12
C ARG A 63 8.53 7.84 -5.54
N PRO A 64 8.05 7.96 -6.80
CA PRO A 64 6.98 7.11 -7.29
C PRO A 64 7.44 5.65 -7.36
N LEU A 65 6.62 4.76 -6.84
CA LEU A 65 6.77 3.32 -7.03
C LEU A 65 6.14 3.00 -8.40
N SER A 66 6.98 2.82 -9.43
CA SER A 66 6.49 2.63 -10.80
C SER A 66 5.69 1.35 -10.93
N VAL A 67 4.64 1.35 -11.75
CA VAL A 67 3.77 0.19 -12.04
C VAL A 67 4.54 -1.05 -12.57
N SER A 68 5.75 -0.86 -13.14
CA SER A 68 6.64 -1.96 -13.57
C SER A 68 7.67 -2.42 -12.52
N GLY A 69 7.74 -1.72 -11.38
CA GLY A 69 8.63 -2.02 -10.27
C GLY A 69 7.83 -2.73 -9.19
N ARG A 70 8.20 -3.98 -8.89
CA ARG A 70 7.63 -4.72 -7.76
C ARG A 70 7.77 -3.86 -6.48
N CYS A 71 6.62 -3.54 -5.88
CA CYS A 71 6.50 -3.49 -4.44
C CYS A 71 6.85 -4.90 -3.87
#